data_AF-A0AAN8XMQ7-F1
#
_entry.id   AF-A0AAN8XMQ7-F1
#
_cell.length_a   1.000
_cell.length_b   1.000
_cell.length_c   1.000
_cell.angle_alpha   90.00
_cell.angle_beta   90.00
_cell.angle_gamma   90.00
#
_symmetry.space_group_name_H-M   'P 1'
#
loop_
_entity.id
_entity.type
_entity.pdbx_description
1 polymer ?
#
loop_
_entity_poly.entity_id
_entity_poly.type
_entity_poly.pdbx_seq_one_letter_code
_entity_poly.pdbx_strand_id
1 'polypeptide(L)'
;MFFNLHKICRSCILLLKALAGSDYVKEAVVQNGAAPIVISAINRHKISPKLVAAGCVCIAALALRSPSNAQCLVDAGSPDLLITIMNMYKDNPIILKNACSAIRNQVSRCPHLKDNFIELGVEDLVNELKEIEGKMEFEYKGVLRDLGCDVKFNEEWRGEGHQLAQ
;
A
#
# COMPACT_ATOMS: atom_id res chain seq x y z
N MET A 1 28.80 14.81 7.73
CA MET A 1 28.81 14.11 6.42
C MET A 1 27.66 13.09 6.34
N PHE A 2 26.38 13.51 6.41
CA PHE A 2 25.21 12.60 6.36
C PHE A 2 24.05 13.10 5.47
N PHE A 3 24.21 14.24 4.80
CA PHE A 3 23.10 14.95 4.11
C PHE A 3 22.53 14.24 2.87
N ASN A 4 23.12 13.14 2.38
CA ASN A 4 22.70 12.49 1.13
C ASN A 4 22.19 11.04 1.27
N LEU A 5 22.24 10.44 2.46
CA LEU A 5 21.88 9.01 2.61
C LEU A 5 20.43 8.74 2.20
N HIS A 6 19.49 9.59 2.63
CA HIS A 6 18.07 9.46 2.26
C HIS A 6 17.83 9.64 0.74
N LYS A 7 18.65 10.43 0.04
CA LYS A 7 18.54 10.58 -1.43
C LYS A 7 19.01 9.32 -2.14
N ILE A 8 20.13 8.74 -1.69
CA ILE A 8 20.64 7.48 -2.23
C ILE A 8 19.64 6.35 -1.95
N CYS A 9 19.16 6.20 -0.72
CA CYS A 9 18.12 5.22 -0.38
C CYS A 9 16.88 5.38 -1.25
N ARG A 10 16.40 6.62 -1.45
CA ARG A 10 15.27 6.88 -2.35
C ARG A 10 15.57 6.44 -3.78
N SER A 11 16.74 6.74 -4.33
CA SER A 11 17.12 6.31 -5.69
C SER A 11 17.18 4.78 -5.80
N CYS A 12 17.73 4.09 -4.80
CA CYS A 12 17.76 2.62 -4.75
C CYS A 12 16.34 2.04 -4.69
N ILE A 13 15.45 2.58 -3.86
CA ILE A 13 14.05 2.17 -3.78
C ILE A 13 13.33 2.36 -5.13
N LEU A 14 13.58 3.49 -5.82
CA LEU A 14 12.99 3.73 -7.13
C LEU A 14 13.54 2.79 -8.21
N LEU A 15 14.82 2.42 -8.13
CA LEU A 15 15.40 1.40 -8.99
C LEU A 15 14.72 0.05 -8.75
N LEU A 16 14.58 -0.39 -7.50
CA LEU A 16 13.87 -1.64 -7.17
C LEU A 16 12.43 -1.61 -7.69
N LYS A 17 11.73 -0.49 -7.51
CA LYS A 17 10.39 -0.29 -8.07
C LYS A 17 10.36 -0.40 -9.59
N ALA A 18 11.38 0.10 -10.30
CA ALA A 18 11.46 0.02 -11.75
C ALA A 18 11.73 -1.42 -12.22
N LEU A 19 12.65 -2.11 -11.55
CA LEU A 19 12.95 -3.53 -11.78
C LEU A 19 11.73 -4.42 -11.53
N ALA A 20 10.87 -4.03 -10.58
CA ALA A 20 9.65 -4.75 -10.26
C ALA A 20 8.59 -4.76 -11.39
N GLY A 21 8.83 -4.05 -12.50
CA GLY A 21 8.00 -4.15 -13.70
C GLY A 21 8.03 -5.52 -14.38
N SER A 22 9.02 -6.36 -14.08
CA SER A 22 9.07 -7.76 -14.50
C SER A 22 8.72 -8.69 -13.33
N ASP A 23 7.75 -9.58 -13.54
CA ASP A 23 7.31 -10.52 -12.52
C ASP A 23 8.44 -11.49 -12.10
N TYR A 24 9.29 -11.90 -13.04
CA TYR A 24 10.48 -12.69 -12.75
C TYR A 24 11.49 -11.93 -11.88
N VAL A 25 11.76 -10.66 -12.23
CA VAL A 25 12.76 -9.86 -11.52
C VAL A 25 12.29 -9.49 -10.12
N LYS A 26 11.02 -9.10 -9.96
CA LYS A 26 10.49 -8.73 -8.63
C LYS A 26 10.49 -9.92 -7.68
N GLU A 27 10.20 -11.12 -8.16
CA GLU A 27 10.26 -12.34 -7.34
C GLU A 27 11.71 -12.62 -6.94
N ALA A 28 12.64 -12.64 -7.90
CA ALA A 28 14.06 -12.84 -7.60
C ALA A 28 14.60 -11.81 -6.59
N VAL A 29 14.27 -10.53 -6.74
CA VAL A 29 14.70 -9.46 -5.84
C VAL A 29 14.21 -9.70 -4.40
N VAL A 30 12.94 -10.09 -4.22
CA VAL A 30 12.39 -10.33 -2.87
C VAL A 30 12.96 -11.60 -2.26
N GLN A 31 13.11 -12.68 -3.04
CA GLN A 31 13.73 -13.93 -2.59
C GLN A 31 15.20 -13.74 -2.17
N ASN A 32 15.88 -12.73 -2.72
CA ASN A 32 17.24 -12.35 -2.32
C ASN A 32 17.28 -11.33 -1.16
N GLY A 33 16.21 -11.23 -0.37
CA GLY A 33 16.21 -10.48 0.90
C GLY A 33 15.92 -8.98 0.78
N ALA A 34 15.37 -8.52 -0.35
CA ALA A 34 15.06 -7.10 -0.51
C ALA A 34 13.96 -6.59 0.44
N ALA A 35 12.99 -7.42 0.82
CA ALA A 35 11.86 -7.02 1.65
C ALA A 35 12.28 -6.37 2.99
N PRO A 36 13.03 -7.02 3.89
CA PRO A 36 13.45 -6.41 5.17
C PRO A 36 14.33 -5.16 4.97
N ILE A 37 15.12 -5.10 3.90
CA ILE A 37 15.96 -3.93 3.58
C ILE A 37 15.09 -2.73 3.22
N VAL A 38 14.08 -2.92 2.36
CA VAL A 38 13.14 -1.86 1.97
C VAL A 38 12.37 -1.34 3.19
N ILE A 39 11.81 -2.24 4.00
CA ILE A 39 11.06 -1.86 5.21
C ILE A 39 11.94 -1.08 6.20
N SER A 40 13.16 -1.58 6.45
CA SER A 40 14.13 -0.92 7.34
C SER A 40 14.55 0.47 6.83
N ALA A 41 14.79 0.61 5.52
CA ALA A 41 15.17 1.88 4.91
C ALA A 41 14.05 2.93 5.05
N ILE A 42 12.80 2.54 4.85
CA ILE A 42 11.65 3.44 5.03
C ILE A 42 11.51 3.82 6.51
N ASN A 43 11.57 2.85 7.43
CA ASN A 43 11.49 3.11 8.87
C ASN A 43 12.55 4.10 9.35
N ARG A 44 13.81 3.92 8.92
CA ARG A 44 14.93 4.80 9.29
C ARG A 44 14.79 6.23 8.76
N HIS A 45 14.12 6.40 7.62
CA HIS A 45 13.99 7.68 6.94
C HIS A 45 12.53 8.16 6.81
N LYS A 46 11.67 7.72 7.73
CA LYS A 46 10.23 7.99 7.71
C LYS A 46 9.85 9.47 7.86
N ILE A 47 10.79 10.32 8.27
CA ILE A 47 10.61 11.79 8.29
C ILE A 47 10.71 12.43 6.90
N SER A 48 11.16 11.69 5.88
CA SER A 48 11.31 12.20 4.51
C SER A 48 10.10 11.80 3.66
N PRO A 49 9.15 12.72 3.35
CA PRO A 49 7.95 12.37 2.61
C PRO A 49 8.27 11.80 1.22
N LYS A 50 9.34 12.30 0.59
CA LYS A 50 9.79 11.83 -0.74
C LYS A 50 10.30 10.40 -0.73
N LEU A 51 10.94 9.96 0.36
CA LEU A 51 11.41 8.58 0.52
C LEU A 51 10.24 7.67 0.89
N VAL A 52 9.37 8.11 1.81
CA VAL A 52 8.17 7.36 2.21
C VAL A 52 7.25 7.10 1.02
N ALA A 53 6.97 8.12 0.20
CA ALA A 53 6.17 7.96 -1.01
C ALA A 53 6.81 6.95 -1.98
N ALA A 54 8.13 7.04 -2.22
CA ALA A 54 8.84 6.09 -3.07
C ALA A 54 8.79 4.66 -2.49
N GLY A 55 8.92 4.54 -1.17
CA GLY A 55 8.85 3.27 -0.43
C GLY A 55 7.49 2.59 -0.58
N CYS A 56 6.41 3.32 -0.36
CA CYS A 56 5.05 2.78 -0.50
C CYS A 56 4.78 2.29 -1.93
N VAL A 57 5.20 3.06 -2.95
CA VAL A 57 5.06 2.63 -4.36
C VAL A 57 5.92 1.39 -4.65
N CYS A 58 7.11 1.29 -4.07
CA CYS A 58 7.96 0.11 -4.21
C CYS A 58 7.32 -1.13 -3.57
N ILE A 59 6.82 -1.04 -2.34
CA ILE A 59 6.09 -2.13 -1.67
C ILE A 59 4.89 -2.56 -2.52
N ALA A 60 4.08 -1.60 -2.99
CA ALA A 60 2.93 -1.90 -3.85
C ALA A 60 3.35 -2.63 -5.13
N ALA A 61 4.43 -2.22 -5.79
CA ALA A 61 4.93 -2.85 -7.01
C ALA A 61 5.45 -4.28 -6.76
N LEU A 62 6.19 -4.48 -5.67
CA LEU A 62 6.73 -5.79 -5.30
C LEU A 62 5.63 -6.81 -4.96
N ALA A 63 4.55 -6.37 -4.29
CA ALA A 63 3.42 -7.21 -3.91
C ALA A 63 2.45 -7.50 -5.08
N LEU A 64 2.36 -6.60 -6.06
CA LEU A 64 1.34 -6.65 -7.10
C LEU A 64 1.30 -8.01 -7.81
N ARG A 65 0.19 -8.74 -7.70
CA ARG A 65 -0.01 -10.04 -8.37
C ARG A 65 1.01 -11.12 -7.97
N SER A 66 1.70 -11.00 -6.83
CA SER A 66 2.69 -11.96 -6.36
C SER A 66 2.45 -12.33 -4.89
N PRO A 67 1.75 -13.46 -4.64
CA PRO A 67 1.48 -13.92 -3.27
C PRO A 67 2.74 -14.25 -2.46
N SER A 68 3.76 -14.82 -3.11
CA SER A 68 5.07 -15.10 -2.49
C SER A 68 5.71 -13.82 -1.96
N ASN A 69 5.77 -12.77 -2.78
CA ASN A 69 6.32 -11.49 -2.37
C ASN A 69 5.47 -10.78 -1.31
N ALA A 70 4.14 -10.86 -1.42
CA ALA A 70 3.23 -10.29 -0.42
C ALA A 70 3.49 -10.90 0.96
N GLN A 71 3.63 -12.22 1.05
CA GLN A 71 3.99 -12.91 2.29
C GLN A 71 5.33 -12.41 2.84
N CYS A 72 6.38 -12.37 2.03
CA CYS A 72 7.69 -11.90 2.49
C CYS A 72 7.69 -10.43 2.97
N LEU A 73 6.86 -9.57 2.36
CA LEU A 73 6.70 -8.18 2.80
C LEU A 73 5.94 -8.09 4.12
N VAL A 74 4.91 -8.92 4.33
CA VAL A 74 4.20 -9.01 5.62
C VAL A 74 5.14 -9.51 6.71
N ASP A 75 5.84 -10.62 6.46
CA ASP A 75 6.81 -11.21 7.40
C ASP A 75 7.95 -10.22 7.75
N ALA A 76 8.28 -9.31 6.82
CA ALA A 76 9.27 -8.26 7.04
C ALA A 76 8.74 -7.05 7.84
N GLY A 77 7.48 -7.05 8.29
CA GLY A 77 6.89 -5.97 9.09
C GLY A 77 6.29 -4.84 8.26
N SER A 78 5.86 -5.10 7.03
CA SER A 78 5.19 -4.06 6.23
C SER A 78 3.84 -3.57 6.79
N PRO A 79 3.01 -4.37 7.50
CA PRO A 79 1.76 -3.89 8.09
C PRO A 79 1.98 -2.75 9.09
N ASP A 80 2.80 -2.97 10.13
CA ASP A 80 3.14 -1.95 11.12
C ASP A 80 3.71 -0.68 10.48
N LEU A 81 4.59 -0.85 9.50
CA LEU A 81 5.18 0.28 8.76
C LEU A 81 4.09 1.09 8.05
N LEU A 82 3.19 0.44 7.31
CA LEU A 82 2.15 1.12 6.52
C LEU A 82 1.15 1.84 7.42
N ILE A 83 0.73 1.23 8.53
CA ILE A 83 -0.15 1.87 9.53
C ILE A 83 0.55 3.07 10.19
N THR A 84 1.84 2.94 10.52
CA THR A 84 2.64 4.05 11.05
C THR A 84 2.73 5.20 10.05
N ILE A 85 3.00 4.91 8.77
CA ILE A 85 3.07 5.92 7.70
C ILE A 85 1.74 6.64 7.54
N MET A 86 0.62 5.91 7.50
CA MET A 86 -0.70 6.50 7.33
C MET A 86 -1.06 7.42 8.51
N ASN A 87 -0.70 7.05 9.74
CA ASN A 87 -0.86 7.91 10.91
C ASN A 87 0.04 9.16 10.91
N MET A 88 1.25 9.07 10.36
CA MET A 88 2.18 10.21 10.29
C MET A 88 1.82 11.22 9.19
N TYR A 89 1.15 10.75 8.13
CA TYR A 89 0.92 11.51 6.89
C TYR A 89 -0.57 11.64 6.57
N LYS A 90 -1.40 11.87 7.61
CA LYS A 90 -2.87 11.97 7.49
C LYS A 90 -3.34 13.09 6.55
N ASP A 91 -2.49 14.08 6.28
CA ASP A 91 -2.75 15.24 5.42
C ASP A 91 -2.06 15.13 4.03
N ASN A 92 -1.46 13.97 3.71
CA ASN A 92 -0.72 13.78 2.47
C ASN A 92 -1.39 12.72 1.57
N PRO A 93 -2.32 13.12 0.68
CA PRO A 93 -3.08 12.19 -0.16
C PRO A 93 -2.19 11.33 -1.07
N ILE A 94 -1.03 11.85 -1.49
CA ILE A 94 -0.10 11.08 -2.33
C ILE A 94 0.47 9.89 -1.55
N ILE A 95 0.91 10.09 -0.31
CA ILE A 95 1.44 9.02 0.53
C ILE A 95 0.32 8.04 0.91
N LEU A 96 -0.84 8.55 1.33
CA LEU A 96 -2.00 7.73 1.71
C LEU A 96 -2.46 6.84 0.55
N LYS A 97 -2.51 7.36 -0.68
CA LYS A 97 -2.87 6.60 -1.89
C LYS A 97 -1.89 5.46 -2.14
N ASN A 98 -0.60 5.74 -2.00
CA ASN A 98 0.44 4.74 -2.21
C ASN A 98 0.40 3.66 -1.12
N ALA A 99 0.14 4.04 0.14
CA ALA A 99 -0.04 3.10 1.24
C ALA A 99 -1.28 2.22 1.03
N CYS A 100 -2.42 2.80 0.66
CA CYS A 100 -3.63 2.06 0.31
C CYS A 100 -3.39 1.04 -0.81
N SER A 101 -2.68 1.46 -1.87
CA SER A 101 -2.29 0.57 -2.96
C SER A 101 -1.37 -0.58 -2.49
N ALA A 102 -0.43 -0.29 -1.59
CA ALA A 102 0.45 -1.30 -1.01
C ALA A 102 -0.32 -2.34 -0.19
N ILE A 103 -1.23 -1.92 0.69
CA ILE A 103 -2.08 -2.81 1.49
C ILE A 103 -2.91 -3.72 0.57
N ARG A 104 -3.65 -3.12 -0.36
CA ARG A 104 -4.53 -3.85 -1.29
C ARG A 104 -3.78 -4.88 -2.13
N ASN A 105 -2.58 -4.53 -2.62
CA ASN A 105 -1.77 -5.45 -3.42
C ASN A 105 -1.26 -6.63 -2.59
N GLN A 106 -1.05 -6.48 -1.29
CA GLN A 106 -0.66 -7.60 -0.42
C GLN A 106 -1.85 -8.53 -0.13
N VAL A 107 -3.04 -8.00 0.12
CA VAL A 107 -4.18 -8.81 0.61
C VAL A 107 -5.13 -9.32 -0.49
N SER A 108 -5.22 -8.64 -1.65
CA SER A 108 -6.23 -8.95 -2.68
C SER A 108 -6.16 -10.37 -3.26
N ARG A 109 -4.98 -11.00 -3.26
CA ARG A 109 -4.77 -12.40 -3.67
C ARG A 109 -4.29 -13.29 -2.52
N CYS A 110 -4.23 -12.74 -1.32
CA CYS A 110 -3.74 -13.41 -0.11
C CYS A 110 -4.70 -13.10 1.05
N PRO A 111 -5.93 -13.63 1.05
CA PRO A 111 -6.92 -13.30 2.07
C PRO A 111 -6.45 -13.62 3.50
N HIS A 112 -5.58 -14.60 3.66
CA HIS A 112 -4.98 -14.96 4.96
C HIS A 112 -4.04 -13.88 5.52
N LEU A 113 -3.63 -12.89 4.70
CA LEU A 113 -2.78 -11.79 5.16
C LEU A 113 -3.57 -10.63 5.76
N LYS A 114 -4.91 -10.61 5.61
CA LYS A 114 -5.76 -9.50 6.06
C LYS A 114 -5.66 -9.26 7.56
N ASP A 115 -5.60 -10.32 8.35
CA ASP A 115 -5.60 -10.25 9.81
C ASP A 115 -4.41 -9.44 10.34
N ASN A 116 -3.24 -9.52 9.69
CA ASN A 116 -2.07 -8.70 10.02
C ASN A 116 -2.31 -7.19 9.94
N PHE A 117 -3.29 -6.75 9.14
CA PHE A 117 -3.69 -5.34 9.06
C PHE A 117 -4.89 -5.03 9.96
N ILE A 118 -5.86 -5.95 10.05
CA ILE A 118 -7.06 -5.80 10.88
C ILE A 118 -6.69 -5.69 12.36
N GLU A 119 -5.81 -6.56 12.85
CA GLU A 119 -5.33 -6.56 14.24
C GLU A 119 -4.59 -5.26 14.61
N LEU A 120 -4.06 -4.53 13.62
CA LEU A 120 -3.41 -3.23 13.79
C LEU A 120 -4.39 -2.04 13.72
N GLY A 121 -5.70 -2.28 13.61
CA GLY A 121 -6.72 -1.22 13.60
C GLY A 121 -6.79 -0.44 12.29
N VAL A 122 -6.45 -1.06 11.15
CA VAL A 122 -6.51 -0.41 9.84
C VAL A 122 -7.92 0.08 9.47
N GLU A 123 -8.97 -0.61 9.92
CA GLU A 123 -10.35 -0.24 9.63
C GLU A 123 -10.71 1.12 10.24
N ASP A 124 -10.48 1.28 11.55
CA ASP A 124 -10.72 2.53 12.26
C ASP A 124 -9.90 3.68 11.66
N LEU A 125 -8.62 3.42 11.36
CA LEU A 125 -7.75 4.42 10.75
C LEU A 125 -8.24 4.88 9.37
N VAL A 126 -8.65 3.94 8.51
CA VAL A 126 -9.12 4.29 7.16
C VAL A 126 -10.46 5.03 7.22
N ASN A 127 -11.35 4.66 8.15
CA ASN A 127 -12.59 5.39 8.38
C ASN A 127 -12.32 6.81 8.92
N GLU A 128 -11.40 6.98 9.88
CA GLU A 128 -10.98 8.30 10.36
C GLU A 128 -10.44 9.17 9.22
N LEU A 129 -9.52 8.64 8.41
CA LEU A 129 -8.93 9.36 7.28
C LEU A 129 -9.96 9.74 6.21
N LYS A 130 -10.99 8.93 6.01
CA LYS A 130 -12.07 9.22 5.08
C LYS A 130 -12.90 10.43 5.54
N GLU A 131 -13.16 10.56 6.83
CA GLU A 131 -13.86 11.72 7.40
C GLU A 131 -13.03 13.01 7.30
N ILE A 132 -11.71 12.91 7.43
CA ILE A 132 -10.79 14.05 7.26
C ILE A 132 -10.66 14.47 5.79
N GLU A 133 -10.52 13.50 4.88
CA GLU A 133 -10.21 13.73 3.47
C GLU A 133 -11.12 12.93 2.51
N GLY A 134 -12.25 13.51 2.13
CA GLY A 134 -13.20 12.87 1.21
C GLY A 134 -12.70 12.64 -0.22
N LYS A 135 -11.58 13.23 -0.63
CA LYS A 135 -11.04 13.11 -2.01
C LYS A 135 -10.49 11.73 -2.36
N MET A 136 -10.23 10.91 -1.34
CA MET A 136 -9.59 9.60 -1.44
C MET A 136 -10.58 8.45 -1.18
N GLU A 137 -11.89 8.72 -1.30
CA GLU A 137 -12.93 7.75 -0.96
C GLU A 137 -12.80 6.43 -1.74
N PHE A 138 -12.40 6.48 -3.02
CA PHE A 138 -12.21 5.27 -3.83
C PHE A 138 -11.09 4.39 -3.28
N GLU A 139 -9.93 4.98 -2.95
CA GLU A 139 -8.79 4.28 -2.38
C GLU A 139 -9.15 3.66 -1.02
N TYR A 140 -9.81 4.40 -0.14
CA TYR A 140 -10.20 3.95 1.20
C TYR A 140 -11.24 2.82 1.15
N LYS A 141 -12.30 2.97 0.36
CA LYS A 141 -13.29 1.90 0.15
C LYS A 141 -12.63 0.65 -0.44
N GLY A 142 -11.64 0.82 -1.32
CA GLY A 142 -10.88 -0.28 -1.89
C GLY A 142 -10.10 -1.07 -0.84
N VAL A 143 -9.47 -0.38 0.13
CA VAL A 143 -8.75 -1.02 1.24
C VAL A 143 -9.72 -1.81 2.11
N LEU A 144 -10.79 -1.16 2.60
CA LEU A 144 -11.78 -1.79 3.47
C LEU A 144 -12.42 -3.02 2.81
N ARG A 145 -12.80 -2.92 1.53
CA ARG A 145 -13.35 -4.05 0.77
C ARG A 145 -12.35 -5.20 0.66
N ASP A 146 -11.10 -4.91 0.28
CA ASP A 146 -10.10 -5.97 0.08
C ASP A 146 -9.73 -6.63 1.42
N LEU A 147 -9.88 -5.93 2.56
CA LEU A 147 -9.76 -6.48 3.91
C LEU A 147 -11.01 -7.18 4.43
N GLY A 148 -12.17 -7.03 3.79
CA GLY A 148 -13.43 -7.61 4.25
C GLY A 148 -14.10 -6.84 5.40
N CYS A 149 -13.70 -5.58 5.61
CA CYS A 149 -14.37 -4.65 6.52
C CYS A 149 -15.72 -4.18 5.94
N ASP A 150 -16.59 -3.61 6.77
CA ASP A 150 -17.88 -3.10 6.31
C ASP A 150 -17.69 -1.86 5.42
N VAL A 151 -18.29 -1.85 4.24
CA VAL A 151 -18.19 -0.75 3.27
C VAL A 151 -19.56 -0.35 2.76
N LYS A 152 -20.02 0.84 3.17
CA LYS A 152 -21.19 1.46 2.56
C LYS A 152 -20.85 2.00 1.17
N PHE A 153 -21.27 1.25 0.14
CA PHE A 153 -21.28 1.76 -1.23
C PHE A 153 -22.47 2.68 -1.45
N ASN A 154 -22.25 3.82 -2.09
CA ASN A 154 -23.34 4.65 -2.57
C ASN A 154 -23.49 4.32 -4.06
N GLU A 155 -24.58 3.65 -4.44
CA GLU A 155 -24.84 3.29 -5.84
C GLU A 155 -25.24 4.54 -6.62
N GLU A 156 -24.30 5.09 -7.39
CA GLU A 156 -24.54 6.29 -8.21
C GLU A 156 -25.38 5.97 -9.47
N TRP A 157 -25.47 4.71 -9.87
CA TRP A 157 -26.22 4.28 -11.06
C TRP A 157 -27.46 3.47 -10.67
N ARG A 158 -28.62 4.13 -10.64
CA ARG A 158 -29.93 3.48 -10.58
C ARG A 158 -30.38 3.26 -12.02
N GLY A 159 -29.98 2.14 -12.62
CA GLY A 159 -30.36 1.82 -13.98
C GLY A 159 -31.88 1.80 -14.15
N GLU A 160 -32.45 2.84 -14.73
CA GLU A 160 -33.80 2.76 -15.28
C GLU A 160 -33.71 1.91 -16.54
N GLY A 161 -34.01 0.61 -16.40
CA GLY A 161 -33.97 -0.36 -17.48
C GLY A 161 -34.92 0.04 -18.61
N HIS A 162 -34.39 0.71 -19.62
CA HIS A 162 -35.10 0.91 -20.88
C HIS A 162 -34.97 -0.38 -21.69
N GLN A 163 -36.11 -1.02 -21.96
CA GLN A 163 -36.16 -2.18 -22.87
C GLN A 163 -35.61 -1.76 -24.23
N LEU A 164 -34.63 -2.52 -24.71
CA LEU A 164 -34.12 -2.37 -26.07
C LEU A 164 -35.28 -2.66 -27.04
N ALA A 165 -35.64 -1.67 -27.85
CA ALA A 165 -36.64 -1.83 -28.90
C ALA A 165 -36.18 -2.94 -29.86
N GLN A 166 -37.09 -3.89 -30.12
CA GLN A 166 -36.89 -5.06 -30.98
C GLN A 166 -36.70 -4.68 -32.45
#